data_AF-A0A2E7U3K0-F1
#
_entry.id   AF-A0A2E7U3K0-F1
#
_cell.length_a   1.000
_cell.length_b   1.000
_cell.length_c   1.000
_cell.angle_alpha   90.00
_cell.angle_beta   90.00
_cell.angle_gamma   90.00
#
_symmetry.space_group_name_H-M   'P 1'
#
loop_
_entity.id
_entity.type
_entity.pdbx_description
1 polymer ?
#
loop_
_entity_poly.entity_id
_entity_poly.type
_entity_poly.pdbx_seq_one_letter_code
_entity_poly.pdbx_strand_id
1 'polypeptide(L)'
;MKNSDNKKREILSLLAVLAISGCGTAQADGIDRVDSDEFVRIINVEVARIETEKFLEEIRLTATAVANQDVMVSAEESGVIREIFVDKGVQVESGAPLAKIDDRVLSAQVEQARAVAELAGQTWERRKRLWEEDRIGSEIAYLEARFGAEQSRAALKG
;
A
#
# COMPACT_ATOMS: atom_id res chain seq x y z
N MET A 1 56.70 36.36 16.65
CA MET A 1 58.04 35.79 16.38
C MET A 1 57.87 34.83 15.20
N LYS A 2 58.52 34.94 14.03
CA LYS A 2 59.96 35.08 13.69
C LYS A 2 60.80 33.91 14.26
N ASN A 3 61.70 33.25 13.53
CA ASN A 3 62.03 33.30 12.10
C ASN A 3 62.69 31.99 11.64
N SER A 4 62.68 31.68 10.34
CA SER A 4 63.57 30.68 9.73
C SER A 4 64.94 31.31 9.48
N ASP A 5 66.01 30.93 10.18
CA ASP A 5 67.39 31.39 9.85
C ASP A 5 68.57 30.49 10.28
N ASN A 6 68.41 29.47 11.13
CA ASN A 6 69.55 28.68 11.66
C ASN A 6 70.13 27.59 10.72
N LYS A 7 69.88 27.67 9.40
CA LYS A 7 70.42 26.71 8.40
C LYS A 7 71.72 27.20 7.71
N LYS A 8 72.29 28.32 8.15
CA LYS A 8 73.41 29.01 7.44
C LYS A 8 74.56 29.52 8.32
N ARG A 9 74.53 29.23 9.62
CA ARG A 9 75.54 29.71 10.56
C ARG A 9 76.05 28.55 11.39
N GLU A 10 77.33 28.64 11.73
CA GLU A 10 78.02 27.69 12.57
C GLU A 10 77.96 26.22 12.05
N ILE A 11 78.27 25.84 10.80
CA ILE A 11 79.03 26.47 9.67
C ILE A 11 80.43 27.02 10.02
N LEU A 12 80.91 26.71 11.22
CA LEU A 12 82.15 27.23 11.80
C LEU A 12 83.03 26.12 12.42
N SER A 13 82.60 24.85 12.32
CA SER A 13 83.31 23.66 12.83
C SER A 13 84.10 22.90 11.75
N LEU A 14 84.19 23.44 10.54
CA LEU A 14 84.90 22.83 9.40
C LEU A 14 86.17 23.63 9.03
N LEU A 15 86.79 24.33 9.99
CA LEU A 15 88.02 25.08 9.73
C LEU A 15 88.93 25.15 10.96
N ALA A 16 90.09 24.50 10.83
CA ALA A 16 91.18 24.42 11.82
C ALA A 16 90.78 23.65 13.11
N VAL A 17 91.58 22.70 13.61
CA VAL A 17 93.04 22.75 13.79
C VAL A 17 93.61 21.33 13.78
N LEU A 18 94.72 21.13 13.04
CA LEU A 18 95.73 20.07 13.17
C LEU A 18 95.22 18.60 13.26
N ALA A 19 95.40 17.72 12.27
CA ALA A 19 96.63 17.38 11.55
C ALA A 19 97.83 17.02 12.47
N ILE A 20 98.40 15.83 12.22
CA ILE A 20 99.67 15.26 12.73
C ILE A 20 99.53 14.38 14.00
N SER A 21 100.16 13.19 13.91
CA SER A 21 100.31 12.12 14.93
C SER A 21 99.07 11.23 15.18
N GLY A 22 99.04 9.97 14.71
CA GLY A 22 100.04 9.29 13.88
C GLY A 22 99.64 7.85 13.50
N CYS A 23 100.25 7.33 12.44
CA CYS A 23 100.19 5.89 12.12
C CYS A 23 101.02 5.09 13.13
N GLY A 24 100.49 3.95 13.60
CA GLY A 24 101.20 3.01 14.45
C GLY A 24 100.82 1.56 14.12
N THR A 25 101.67 0.92 13.31
CA THR A 25 101.75 -0.55 13.04
C THR A 25 100.48 -1.28 12.57
N ALA A 26 100.55 -1.79 11.33
CA ALA A 26 99.63 -2.81 10.84
C ALA A 26 100.00 -4.19 11.39
N GLN A 27 99.00 -5.07 11.53
CA GLN A 27 99.14 -6.51 11.34
C GLN A 27 97.76 -7.07 10.96
N ALA A 28 97.68 -7.91 9.94
CA ALA A 28 96.44 -8.57 9.52
C ALA A 28 96.60 -10.07 9.68
N ASP A 29 95.57 -10.74 10.22
CA ASP A 29 95.17 -12.09 9.79
C ASP A 29 93.77 -12.46 10.33
N GLY A 30 93.10 -13.44 9.72
CA GLY A 30 91.91 -14.08 10.28
C GLY A 30 90.58 -13.79 9.58
N ILE A 31 90.34 -14.45 8.44
CA ILE A 31 88.99 -14.77 7.98
C ILE A 31 88.47 -15.92 8.86
N ASP A 32 87.39 -15.72 9.62
CA ASP A 32 86.20 -16.58 9.54
C ASP A 32 85.05 -16.12 10.46
N ARG A 33 83.93 -15.72 9.84
CA ARG A 33 82.58 -16.22 10.15
C ARG A 33 81.56 -15.56 9.23
N VAL A 34 80.95 -16.37 8.38
CA VAL A 34 79.67 -16.04 7.73
C VAL A 34 78.63 -15.98 8.84
N ASP A 35 78.24 -14.78 9.25
CA ASP A 35 77.02 -14.62 10.03
C ASP A 35 75.85 -14.84 9.05
N SER A 36 75.25 -16.01 9.14
CA SER A 36 74.10 -16.37 8.30
C SER A 36 72.91 -15.58 8.81
N ASP A 37 72.69 -14.41 8.21
CA ASP A 37 71.47 -13.62 8.32
C ASP A 37 70.33 -14.49 7.75
N GLU A 38 69.81 -15.38 8.60
CA GLU A 38 68.72 -16.29 8.27
C GLU A 38 67.51 -15.40 8.03
N PHE A 39 67.12 -15.24 6.76
CA PHE A 39 65.99 -14.39 6.37
C PHE A 39 64.68 -14.92 6.96
N VAL A 40 64.41 -14.58 8.22
CA VAL A 40 63.15 -14.83 8.90
C VAL A 40 62.09 -14.11 8.10
N ARG A 41 61.35 -14.87 7.29
CA ARG A 41 60.32 -14.34 6.40
C ARG A 41 59.14 -13.91 7.25
N ILE A 42 59.18 -12.68 7.75
CA ILE A 42 58.06 -12.07 8.48
C ILE A 42 56.89 -11.92 7.51
N ILE A 43 55.92 -12.82 7.63
CA ILE A 43 54.64 -12.72 6.93
C ILE A 43 53.76 -11.82 7.80
N ASN A 44 53.61 -10.56 7.40
CA ASN A 44 52.66 -9.67 8.05
C ASN A 44 51.25 -10.23 7.84
N VAL A 45 50.54 -10.44 8.95
CA VAL A 45 49.14 -10.86 8.99
C VAL A 45 48.34 -9.84 9.77
N GLU A 46 47.14 -9.54 9.29
CA GLU A 46 46.17 -8.71 9.99
C GLU A 46 45.14 -9.62 10.66
N VAL A 47 44.83 -9.34 11.93
CA VAL A 47 43.90 -10.14 12.73
C VAL A 47 42.83 -9.24 13.34
N ALA A 48 41.58 -9.66 13.22
CA ALA A 48 40.43 -9.01 13.84
C ALA A 48 39.85 -9.90 14.95
N ARG A 49 39.43 -9.28 16.06
CA ARG A 49 38.67 -9.97 17.11
C ARG A 49 37.20 -10.00 16.71
N ILE A 50 36.59 -11.18 16.76
CA ILE A 50 35.16 -11.36 16.52
C ILE A 50 34.40 -11.05 17.82
N GLU A 51 33.37 -10.22 17.74
CA GLU A 51 32.44 -9.92 18.83
C GLU A 51 31.00 -10.15 18.37
N THR A 52 30.12 -10.56 19.28
CA THR A 52 28.72 -10.86 18.95
C THR A 52 27.90 -9.58 18.89
N GLU A 53 27.51 -9.17 17.68
CA GLU A 53 26.56 -8.08 17.46
C GLU A 53 25.15 -8.57 17.06
N LYS A 54 24.17 -7.67 17.08
CA LYS A 54 22.81 -7.96 16.61
C LYS A 54 22.75 -7.82 15.10
N PHE A 55 22.68 -8.94 14.39
CA PHE A 55 22.40 -8.96 12.97
C PHE A 55 20.91 -8.70 12.70
N LEU A 56 20.62 -7.75 11.81
CA LEU A 56 19.27 -7.46 11.30
C LEU A 56 19.24 -7.75 9.81
N GLU A 57 18.47 -8.74 9.39
CA GLU A 57 18.28 -9.09 7.98
C GLU A 57 17.06 -8.36 7.42
N GLU A 58 17.29 -7.43 6.50
CA GLU A 58 16.22 -6.69 5.81
C GLU A 58 16.04 -7.18 4.37
N ILE A 59 14.84 -7.69 4.05
CA ILE A 59 14.48 -8.05 2.68
C ILE A 59 13.69 -6.90 2.05
N ARG A 60 14.26 -6.27 1.02
CA ARG A 60 13.58 -5.24 0.22
C ARG A 60 12.79 -5.88 -0.91
N LEU A 61 11.46 -5.87 -0.80
CA LEU A 61 10.54 -6.35 -1.82
C LEU A 61 9.96 -5.18 -2.62
N THR A 62 9.86 -5.34 -3.94
CA THR A 62 9.14 -4.41 -4.82
C THR A 62 7.82 -5.05 -5.23
N ALA A 63 6.71 -4.32 -5.09
CA ALA A 63 5.38 -4.79 -5.43
C ALA A 63 4.57 -3.69 -6.12
N THR A 64 3.57 -4.10 -6.89
CA THR A 64 2.64 -3.20 -7.58
C THR A 64 1.31 -3.16 -6.83
N ALA A 65 0.79 -1.97 -6.57
CA ALA A 65 -0.56 -1.82 -6.01
C ALA A 65 -1.63 -2.19 -7.06
N VAL A 66 -2.63 -2.94 -6.64
CA VAL A 66 -3.80 -3.31 -7.46
C VAL A 66 -5.08 -2.89 -6.74
N ALA A 67 -6.17 -2.68 -7.48
CA ALA A 67 -7.46 -2.41 -6.88
C ALA A 67 -7.93 -3.62 -6.04
N ASN A 68 -8.39 -3.38 -4.81
CA ASN A 68 -8.93 -4.43 -3.95
C ASN A 68 -10.27 -4.97 -4.50
N GLN A 69 -11.02 -4.12 -5.20
CA GLN A 69 -12.26 -4.46 -5.89
C GLN A 69 -12.31 -3.66 -7.19
N ASP A 70 -12.73 -4.31 -8.27
CA ASP A 70 -13.04 -3.72 -9.57
C ASP A 70 -14.45 -4.20 -9.95
N VAL A 71 -15.32 -3.27 -10.36
CA VAL A 71 -16.74 -3.54 -10.57
C VAL A 71 -17.24 -2.85 -11.84
N MET A 72 -17.78 -3.65 -12.77
CA MET A 72 -18.46 -3.14 -13.95
C MET A 72 -19.93 -2.89 -13.62
N VAL A 73 -20.33 -1.63 -13.53
CA VAL A 73 -21.73 -1.24 -13.31
C VAL A 73 -22.50 -1.31 -14.63
N SER A 74 -23.61 -2.05 -14.63
CA SER A 74 -24.55 -2.15 -15.75
C SER A 74 -25.96 -1.79 -15.29
N ALA A 75 -26.81 -1.37 -16.23
CA ALA A 75 -28.24 -1.23 -15.98
C ALA A 75 -28.90 -2.62 -15.81
N GLU A 76 -29.87 -2.72 -14.90
CA GLU A 76 -30.71 -3.91 -14.76
C GLU A 76 -31.68 -4.06 -15.93
N GLU A 77 -32.21 -2.92 -16.42
CA GLU A 77 -33.13 -2.84 -17.55
C GLU A 77 -32.54 -2.04 -18.71
N SER A 78 -32.87 -2.44 -19.93
CA SER A 78 -32.39 -1.76 -21.14
C SER A 78 -33.20 -0.48 -21.43
N GLY A 79 -32.52 0.65 -21.59
CA GLY A 79 -33.17 1.92 -21.91
C GLY A 79 -32.22 3.03 -22.33
N VAL A 80 -32.79 4.18 -22.66
CA VAL A 80 -32.02 5.38 -23.06
C VAL A 80 -31.59 6.14 -21.81
N ILE A 81 -30.31 6.50 -21.70
CA ILE A 81 -29.81 7.38 -20.63
C ILE A 81 -30.41 8.78 -20.82
N ARG A 82 -31.14 9.27 -19.81
CA ARG A 82 -31.70 10.62 -19.75
C ARG A 82 -30.70 11.62 -19.16
N GLU A 83 -29.94 11.20 -18.15
CA GLU A 83 -29.07 12.08 -17.37
C GLU A 83 -27.89 11.31 -16.81
N ILE A 84 -26.73 11.96 -16.65
CA ILE A 84 -25.53 11.43 -16.01
C ILE A 84 -25.18 12.39 -14.88
N PHE A 85 -25.01 11.86 -13.66
CA PHE A 85 -24.80 12.67 -12.45
C PHE A 85 -23.33 12.79 -12.04
N VAL A 86 -22.44 12.00 -12.65
CA VAL A 86 -21.04 11.88 -12.25
C VAL A 86 -20.09 11.97 -13.45
N ASP A 87 -18.97 12.67 -13.25
CA ASP A 87 -17.89 12.78 -14.21
C ASP A 87 -16.79 11.73 -13.96
N LYS A 88 -15.94 11.53 -14.97
CA LYS A 88 -14.82 10.57 -14.90
C LYS A 88 -13.80 11.00 -13.84
N GLY A 89 -13.47 10.07 -12.93
CA GLY A 89 -12.51 10.30 -11.85
C GLY A 89 -13.10 10.89 -10.57
N VAL A 90 -14.41 11.13 -10.52
CA VAL A 90 -15.11 11.53 -9.28
C VAL A 90 -15.19 10.34 -8.32
N GLN A 91 -14.89 10.58 -7.04
CA GLN A 91 -15.12 9.61 -5.97
C GLN A 91 -16.59 9.63 -5.57
N VAL A 92 -17.20 8.44 -5.47
CA VAL A 92 -18.63 8.26 -5.14
C VAL A 92 -18.79 7.35 -3.93
N GLU A 93 -19.89 7.54 -3.19
CA GLU A 93 -20.27 6.68 -2.07
C GLU A 93 -21.23 5.56 -2.52
N SER A 94 -21.37 4.52 -1.69
CA SER A 94 -22.29 3.42 -1.96
C SER A 94 -23.74 3.92 -2.01
N GLY A 95 -24.47 3.57 -3.07
CA GLY A 95 -25.84 4.04 -3.31
C GLY A 95 -25.96 5.41 -3.97
N ALA A 96 -24.86 6.10 -4.29
CA ALA A 96 -24.91 7.33 -5.07
C ALA A 96 -25.40 7.06 -6.51
N PRO A 97 -26.38 7.82 -7.03
CA PRO A 97 -26.88 7.63 -8.39
C PRO A 97 -25.83 8.12 -9.41
N LEU A 98 -25.46 7.25 -10.36
CA LEU A 98 -24.45 7.57 -11.38
C LEU A 98 -25.08 8.11 -12.68
N ALA A 99 -26.22 7.53 -13.08
CA ALA A 99 -26.99 7.94 -14.25
C ALA A 99 -28.47 7.62 -14.06
N LYS A 100 -29.35 8.30 -14.80
CA LYS A 100 -30.79 8.02 -14.87
C LYS A 100 -31.20 7.55 -16.27
N ILE A 101 -31.93 6.44 -16.32
CA ILE A 101 -32.51 5.87 -17.55
C ILE A 101 -33.94 6.42 -17.75
N ASP A 102 -34.45 6.43 -18.98
CA ASP A 102 -35.85 6.74 -19.28
C ASP A 102 -36.78 5.65 -18.73
N ASP A 103 -37.38 5.99 -17.58
CA ASP A 103 -38.26 5.18 -16.75
C ASP A 103 -39.76 5.35 -17.07
N ARG A 104 -40.15 6.07 -18.13
CA ARG A 104 -41.57 6.45 -18.37
C ARG A 104 -42.51 5.26 -18.56
N VAL A 105 -42.04 4.20 -19.22
CA VAL A 105 -42.84 3.00 -19.46
C VAL A 105 -42.99 2.18 -18.17
N LEU A 106 -41.90 1.98 -17.44
CA LEU A 106 -41.88 1.24 -16.18
C LEU A 106 -42.71 1.95 -15.09
N SER A 107 -42.55 3.27 -14.95
CA SER A 107 -43.33 4.08 -14.00
C SER A 107 -44.83 4.06 -14.30
N ALA A 108 -45.23 4.07 -15.59
CA ALA A 108 -46.63 3.90 -15.97
C ALA A 108 -47.19 2.50 -15.62
N GLN A 109 -46.40 1.44 -15.79
CA GLN A 109 -46.77 0.08 -15.39
C GLN A 109 -46.93 -0.05 -13.86
N VAL A 110 -46.00 0.54 -13.09
CA VAL A 110 -46.06 0.59 -11.62
C VAL A 110 -47.30 1.34 -11.15
N GLU A 111 -47.65 2.48 -11.78
CA GLU A 111 -48.84 3.24 -11.41
C GLU A 111 -50.15 2.51 -11.76
N GLN A 112 -50.19 1.80 -12.90
CA GLN A 112 -51.31 0.93 -13.24
C GLN A 112 -51.48 -0.22 -12.22
N ALA A 113 -50.39 -0.90 -11.84
CA ALA A 113 -50.41 -1.94 -10.83
C ALA A 113 -50.83 -1.39 -9.46
N ARG A 114 -50.41 -0.16 -9.11
CA ARG A 114 -50.80 0.54 -7.89
C ARG A 114 -52.29 0.79 -7.83
N ALA A 115 -52.89 1.32 -8.91
CA ALA A 115 -54.33 1.56 -8.98
C ALA A 115 -55.15 0.26 -8.83
N VAL A 116 -54.70 -0.85 -9.43
CA VAL A 116 -55.34 -2.17 -9.26
C VAL A 116 -55.25 -2.66 -7.81
N ALA A 117 -54.07 -2.56 -7.19
CA ALA A 117 -53.86 -2.96 -5.79
C ALA A 117 -54.65 -2.10 -4.80
N GLU A 118 -54.79 -0.79 -5.06
CA GLU A 118 -55.62 0.09 -4.25
C GLU A 118 -57.11 -0.28 -4.36
N LEU A 119 -57.63 -0.48 -5.58
CA LEU A 119 -59.01 -0.92 -5.80
C LEU A 119 -59.30 -2.26 -5.11
N ALA A 120 -58.38 -3.22 -5.21
CA ALA A 120 -58.47 -4.51 -4.53
C ALA A 120 -58.46 -4.33 -3.00
N GLY A 121 -57.58 -3.48 -2.47
CA GLY A 121 -57.50 -3.14 -1.04
C GLY A 121 -58.78 -2.47 -0.51
N GLN A 122 -59.32 -1.47 -1.20
CA GLN A 122 -60.59 -0.83 -0.84
C GLN A 122 -61.79 -1.80 -0.94
N THR A 123 -61.73 -2.78 -1.85
CA THR A 123 -62.76 -3.83 -1.97
C THR A 123 -62.66 -4.82 -0.81
N TRP A 124 -61.44 -5.25 -0.47
CA TRP A 124 -61.16 -6.05 0.72
C TRP A 124 -61.66 -5.38 2.01
N GLU A 125 -61.25 -4.15 2.30
CA GLU A 125 -61.67 -3.45 3.54
C GLU A 125 -63.19 -3.31 3.64
N ARG A 126 -63.89 -3.10 2.52
CA ARG A 126 -65.37 -3.08 2.49
C ARG A 126 -65.99 -4.46 2.76
N ARG A 127 -65.43 -5.54 2.21
CA ARG A 127 -65.93 -6.91 2.45
C ARG A 127 -65.59 -7.41 3.85
N LYS A 128 -64.41 -7.05 4.36
CA LYS A 128 -63.97 -7.30 5.73
C LYS A 128 -64.93 -6.65 6.73
N ARG A 129 -65.24 -5.36 6.55
CA ARG A 129 -66.20 -4.62 7.40
C ARG A 129 -67.55 -5.33 7.51
N LEU A 130 -68.17 -5.62 6.36
CA LEU A 130 -69.48 -6.28 6.32
C LEU A 130 -69.47 -7.65 7.00
N TRP A 131 -68.37 -8.40 6.90
CA TRP A 131 -68.23 -9.73 7.50
C TRP A 131 -67.91 -9.69 9.00
N GLU A 132 -66.97 -8.85 9.43
CA GLU A 132 -66.48 -8.78 10.82
C GLU A 132 -67.38 -7.92 11.73
N GLU A 133 -67.85 -6.77 11.25
CA GLU A 133 -68.68 -5.83 12.01
C GLU A 133 -70.18 -6.22 11.91
N ASP A 134 -70.71 -6.30 10.69
CA ASP A 134 -72.15 -6.50 10.47
C ASP A 134 -72.59 -7.98 10.43
N ARG A 135 -71.64 -8.92 10.29
CA ARG A 135 -71.88 -10.37 10.07
C ARG A 135 -72.73 -10.68 8.82
N ILE A 136 -72.60 -9.86 7.77
CA ILE A 136 -73.30 -9.98 6.49
C ILE A 136 -72.33 -10.48 5.41
N GLY A 137 -72.65 -11.60 4.76
CA GLY A 137 -71.96 -12.04 3.55
C GLY A 137 -71.78 -13.55 3.45
N SER A 138 -70.83 -13.95 2.60
CA SER A 138 -70.35 -15.33 2.45
C SER A 138 -68.86 -15.37 2.78
N GLU A 139 -68.43 -16.39 3.51
CA GLU A 139 -67.02 -16.62 3.85
C GLU A 139 -66.15 -16.70 2.59
N ILE A 140 -66.64 -17.33 1.52
CA ILE A 140 -65.95 -17.43 0.23
C ILE A 140 -65.69 -16.02 -0.33
N ALA A 141 -66.68 -15.13 -0.30
CA ALA A 141 -66.57 -13.77 -0.83
C ALA A 141 -65.66 -12.85 0.02
N TYR A 142 -65.47 -13.19 1.31
CA TYR A 142 -64.47 -12.58 2.19
C TYR A 142 -63.06 -13.07 1.84
N LEU A 143 -62.87 -14.40 1.71
CA LEU A 143 -61.60 -15.01 1.34
C LEU A 143 -61.12 -14.59 -0.07
N GLU A 144 -62.01 -14.57 -1.07
CA GLU A 144 -61.72 -14.09 -2.43
C GLU A 144 -61.21 -12.64 -2.43
N ALA A 145 -61.89 -11.74 -1.69
CA ALA A 145 -61.49 -10.35 -1.59
C ALA A 145 -60.14 -10.19 -0.88
N ARG A 146 -59.88 -11.02 0.15
CA ARG A 146 -58.59 -11.08 0.85
C ARG A 146 -57.47 -11.49 -0.11
N PHE A 147 -57.62 -12.64 -0.77
CA PHE A 147 -56.60 -13.19 -1.66
C PHE A 147 -56.36 -12.28 -2.87
N GLY A 148 -57.39 -11.65 -3.43
CA GLY A 148 -57.23 -10.67 -4.52
C GLY A 148 -56.45 -9.43 -4.10
N ALA A 149 -56.65 -8.93 -2.88
CA ALA A 149 -55.89 -7.80 -2.33
C ALA A 149 -54.45 -8.18 -1.97
N GLU A 150 -54.22 -9.38 -1.41
CA GLU A 150 -52.88 -9.91 -1.14
C GLU A 150 -52.10 -10.15 -2.45
N GLN A 151 -52.72 -10.76 -3.46
CA GLN A 151 -52.13 -10.98 -4.80
C GLN A 151 -51.74 -9.67 -5.49
N SER A 152 -52.67 -8.70 -5.55
CA SER A 152 -52.42 -7.41 -6.20
C SER A 152 -51.32 -6.61 -5.48
N ARG A 153 -51.23 -6.73 -4.15
CA ARG A 153 -50.16 -6.13 -3.35
C ARG A 153 -48.81 -6.85 -3.53
N ALA A 154 -48.80 -8.17 -3.74
CA ALA A 154 -47.58 -8.92 -4.01
C ALA A 154 -46.94 -8.50 -5.34
N ALA A 155 -47.75 -8.24 -6.37
CA ALA A 155 -47.28 -7.74 -7.67
C ALA A 155 -46.54 -6.38 -7.63
N LEU A 156 -46.69 -5.61 -6.54
CA LEU A 156 -45.97 -4.34 -6.31
C LEU A 156 -44.67 -4.50 -5.53
N LYS A 157 -44.37 -5.68 -5.00
CA LYS A 157 -43.20 -5.97 -4.16
C LYS A 157 -42.15 -6.81 -4.90
N GLY A 158 -42.12 -6.73 -6.23
CA GLY A 158 -41.05 -7.29 -7.05
C GLY A 158 -39.71 -6.66 -6.70
#